data_AF-A0A524R0G2-F1
#
_entry.id   AF-A0A524R0G2-F1
#
_cell.length_a   1.000
_cell.length_b   1.000
_cell.length_c   1.000
_cell.angle_alpha   90.00
_cell.angle_beta   90.00
_cell.angle_gamma   90.00
#
_symmetry.space_group_name_H-M   'P 1'
#
loop_
_entity.id
_entity.type
_entity.pdbx_description
1 polymer ?
#
loop_
_entity_poly.entity_id
_entity_poly.type
_entity_poly.pdbx_seq_one_letter_code
_entity_poly.pdbx_strand_id
1 'polypeptide(L)'
;SPMCYPRDEFRIGQRDVLLGDVDETPFYIGAQQYEVWQHTQLLIDVVPGRGSGFSLEAPLGVRFLTRSRVFDPDEQAWLDACPPRRGPDPGA
;
A
#
# COMPACT_ATOMS: atom_id res chain seq x y z
N SER A 1 -2.85 -1.05 -9.70
CA SER A 1 -3.64 0.02 -9.04
C SER A 1 -3.88 -0.42 -7.62
N PRO A 2 -3.73 0.46 -6.62
CA PRO A 2 -4.16 0.18 -5.26
C PRO A 2 -5.67 -0.05 -5.24
N MET A 3 -6.13 -0.76 -4.21
CA MET A 3 -7.55 -0.96 -3.93
C MET A 3 -7.80 -0.66 -2.45
N CYS A 4 -8.93 -0.02 -2.17
CA CYS A 4 -9.42 0.24 -0.82
C CYS A 4 -10.66 -0.62 -0.58
N TYR A 5 -10.63 -1.40 0.50
CA TYR A 5 -11.71 -2.28 0.91
C TYR A 5 -12.30 -1.77 2.23
N PRO A 6 -13.56 -2.11 2.55
CA PRO A 6 -14.07 -1.91 3.91
C PRO A 6 -13.12 -2.56 4.92
N ARG A 7 -13.04 -1.94 6.10
CA ARG A 7 -12.24 -2.46 7.21
C ARG A 7 -12.66 -3.89 7.51
N ASP A 8 -11.68 -4.76 7.72
CA ASP A 8 -11.85 -6.19 8.04
C ASP A 8 -12.48 -7.08 6.95
N GLU A 9 -12.83 -6.53 5.79
CA GLU A 9 -13.36 -7.31 4.65
C GLU A 9 -12.29 -7.84 3.70
N PHE A 10 -11.05 -7.37 3.83
CA PHE A 10 -9.89 -7.90 3.10
C PHE A 10 -8.96 -8.69 4.02
N ARG A 11 -8.73 -9.96 3.69
CA ARG A 11 -7.96 -10.87 4.54
C ARG A 11 -6.46 -10.72 4.28
N ILE A 12 -5.72 -10.22 5.27
CA ILE A 12 -4.27 -10.09 5.23
C ILE A 12 -3.58 -11.43 5.49
N GLY A 13 -2.67 -11.81 4.61
CA GLY A 13 -1.83 -13.01 4.74
C GLY A 13 -0.58 -12.75 5.58
N GLN A 14 -0.02 -13.81 6.15
CA GLN A 14 1.18 -13.73 7.02
C GLN A 14 2.44 -13.16 6.32
N ARG A 15 2.48 -13.20 4.98
CA ARG A 15 3.62 -12.71 4.20
C ARG A 15 3.42 -11.29 3.68
N ASP A 16 2.20 -10.77 3.74
CA ASP A 16 1.90 -9.40 3.30
C ASP A 16 2.64 -8.41 4.17
N VAL A 17 3.08 -7.32 3.56
CA VAL A 17 3.94 -6.31 4.17
C VAL A 17 3.10 -5.06 4.42
N LEU A 18 3.08 -4.60 5.67
CA LEU A 18 2.48 -3.32 6.03
C LEU A 18 3.46 -2.21 5.66
N LEU A 19 3.10 -1.40 4.67
CA LEU A 19 3.93 -0.28 4.22
C LEU A 19 3.74 0.98 5.08
N GLY A 20 2.69 1.01 5.89
CA GLY A 20 2.29 2.13 6.73
C GLY A 20 0.80 2.40 6.59
N ASP A 21 0.40 3.64 6.84
CA ASP A 21 -0.98 4.08 6.82
C ASP A 21 -1.18 5.20 5.79
N VAL A 22 -2.29 5.14 5.06
CA VAL A 22 -2.80 6.25 4.27
C VAL A 22 -3.97 6.84 5.06
N ASP A 23 -3.74 8.02 5.61
CA ASP A 23 -4.59 8.57 6.68
C ASP A 23 -4.66 7.57 7.86
N GLU A 24 -5.84 7.11 8.28
CA GLU A 24 -6.01 6.11 9.35
C GLU A 24 -6.18 4.67 8.82
N THR A 25 -5.94 4.46 7.52
CA THR A 25 -6.16 3.15 6.85
C THR A 25 -4.84 2.46 6.52
N PRO A 26 -4.62 1.21 6.99
CA PRO A 26 -3.37 0.51 6.77
C PRO A 26 -3.24 0.08 5.31
N PHE A 27 -2.03 0.25 4.77
CA PHE A 27 -1.71 -0.01 3.38
C PHE A 27 -0.75 -1.20 3.25
N TYR A 28 -1.23 -2.26 2.62
CA TYR A 28 -0.48 -3.51 2.47
C TYR A 28 -0.04 -3.74 1.03
N ILE A 29 1.08 -4.45 0.88
CA ILE A 29 1.56 -5.00 -0.38
C ILE A 29 1.89 -6.49 -0.22
N GLY A 30 1.59 -7.28 -1.24
CA GLY A 30 1.93 -8.71 -1.23
C GLY A 30 3.44 -8.95 -1.27
N ALA A 31 3.92 -10.02 -0.63
CA ALA A 31 5.36 -10.29 -0.48
C ALA A 31 6.18 -10.25 -1.77
N GLN A 32 5.68 -10.87 -2.84
CA GLN A 32 6.36 -10.90 -4.15
C GLN A 32 6.44 -9.51 -4.79
N GLN A 33 5.39 -8.70 -4.62
CA GLN A 33 5.40 -7.32 -5.11
C GLN A 33 6.37 -6.48 -4.27
N TYR A 34 6.42 -6.68 -2.95
CA TYR A 34 7.38 -6.01 -2.08
C TYR A 34 8.82 -6.27 -2.50
N GLU A 35 9.20 -7.52 -2.81
CA GLU A 35 10.57 -7.85 -3.25
C GLU A 35 11.03 -6.99 -4.44
N VAL A 36 10.10 -6.67 -5.34
CA VAL A 36 10.36 -5.87 -6.53
C VAL A 36 10.30 -4.36 -6.26
N TRP A 37 9.50 -3.90 -5.29
CA TRP A 37 9.22 -2.47 -5.09
C TRP A 37 9.83 -1.88 -3.80
N GLN A 38 10.46 -2.69 -2.95
CA GLN A 38 10.97 -2.29 -1.62
C GLN A 38 11.97 -1.12 -1.65
N HIS A 39 12.61 -0.86 -2.79
CA HIS A 39 13.55 0.25 -2.98
C HIS A 39 12.88 1.52 -3.52
N THR A 40 11.55 1.59 -3.46
CA THR A 40 10.77 2.72 -3.97
C THR A 40 9.80 3.28 -2.94
N GLN A 41 9.70 4.61 -2.90
CA GLN A 41 8.56 5.28 -2.27
C GLN A 41 7.36 5.15 -3.22
N LEU A 42 6.26 4.61 -2.71
CA LEU A 42 4.97 4.62 -3.41
C LEU A 42 4.24 5.92 -3.10
N LEU A 43 3.76 6.59 -4.15
CA LEU A 43 2.87 7.73 -4.05
C LEU A 43 1.51 7.30 -4.58
N ILE A 44 0.47 7.45 -3.75
CA ILE A 44 -0.89 7.06 -4.09
C ILE A 44 -1.72 8.33 -4.33
N ASP A 45 -2.05 8.60 -5.58
CA ASP A 45 -2.90 9.72 -5.94
C ASP A 45 -4.36 9.30 -6.11
N VAL A 46 -5.26 10.26 -5.93
CA VAL A 46 -6.66 10.16 -6.34
C VAL A 46 -6.87 11.01 -7.58
N VAL A 47 -7.29 10.38 -8.67
CA VAL A 47 -7.51 11.07 -9.96
C VAL A 47 -8.90 10.74 -10.52
N PRO A 48 -9.50 11.62 -11.33
CA PRO A 48 -10.76 11.31 -12.02
C PRO A 48 -10.63 10.06 -12.89
N GLY A 49 -11.63 9.18 -12.85
CA GLY A 49 -11.66 8.00 -13.69
C GLY A 49 -12.40 6.81 -13.07
N ARG A 50 -12.47 5.71 -13.82
CA ARG A 50 -13.10 4.48 -13.34
C ARG A 50 -12.15 3.72 -12.41
N GLY A 51 -12.53 3.59 -11.14
CA GLY A 51 -11.84 2.74 -10.16
C GLY A 51 -11.92 1.24 -10.48
N SER A 52 -11.17 0.44 -9.72
CA SER A 52 -11.29 -1.02 -9.76
C SER A 52 -12.68 -1.44 -9.26
N GLY A 53 -13.33 -2.41 -9.90
CA GLY A 53 -14.73 -2.76 -9.62
C GLY A 53 -15.01 -3.22 -8.18
N PHE A 54 -13.96 -3.57 -7.42
CA PHE A 54 -14.06 -3.99 -6.02
C PHE A 54 -13.60 -2.92 -5.01
N SER A 55 -13.16 -1.76 -5.48
CA SER A 55 -12.56 -0.72 -4.64
C SER A 55 -13.60 0.32 -4.23
N LEU A 56 -13.55 0.78 -2.98
CA LEU A 56 -14.56 1.66 -2.37
C LEU A 56 -14.76 3.00 -3.09
N GLU A 57 -13.73 3.52 -3.77
CA GLU A 57 -13.79 4.77 -4.51
C GLU A 57 -14.44 4.63 -5.90
N ALA A 58 -14.65 3.41 -6.39
CA ALA A 58 -15.19 3.15 -7.73
C ALA A 58 -16.54 3.86 -8.03
N PRO A 59 -17.54 3.92 -7.12
CA PRO A 59 -18.77 4.67 -7.37
C PRO A 59 -18.60 6.19 -7.25
N LEU A 60 -17.45 6.70 -6.77
CA LEU A 60 -17.20 8.12 -6.57
C LEU A 60 -16.66 8.83 -7.83
N GLY A 61 -16.48 8.11 -8.94
CA GLY A 61 -15.97 8.67 -10.19
C GLY A 61 -14.47 8.99 -10.18
N VAL A 62 -13.74 8.46 -9.19
CA VAL A 62 -12.29 8.57 -9.06
C VAL A 62 -11.65 7.19 -9.02
N ARG A 63 -10.32 7.16 -9.15
CA ARG A 63 -9.49 5.97 -9.02
C ARG A 63 -8.17 6.30 -8.36
N PHE A 64 -7.57 5.28 -7.75
CA PHE A 64 -6.20 5.39 -7.30
C PHE A 64 -5.19 5.27 -8.47
N LEU A 65 -4.12 6.05 -8.39
CA LEU A 65 -2.96 5.96 -9.28
C LEU A 65 -1.69 5.80 -8.44
N THR A 66 -0.97 4.71 -8.66
CA THR A 66 0.36 4.53 -8.06
C THR A 66 1.41 5.20 -8.94
N ARG A 67 2.14 6.14 -8.37
CA ARG A 67 3.44 6.59 -8.86
C ARG A 67 4.53 6.08 -7.92
N SER A 68 5.76 6.08 -8.40
CA SER A 68 6.90 5.66 -7.58
C SER A 68 8.13 6.50 -7.89
N ARG A 69 8.96 6.67 -6.88
CA ARG A 69 10.35 7.12 -7.03
C ARG A 69 11.28 6.19 -6.27
N VAL A 70 12.53 6.11 -6.70
CA VAL A 70 13.56 5.39 -5.96
C VAL A 70 13.88 6.16 -4.68
N PHE A 71 14.12 5.42 -3.59
CA PHE A 71 14.61 6.02 -2.35
C PHE A 71 16.00 6.62 -2.55
N ASP A 72 16.28 7.71 -1.86
CA ASP A 72 17.65 8.18 -1.72
C ASP A 72 18.45 7.25 -0.76
N PRO A 73 19.78 7.39 -0.69
CA PRO A 73 20.59 6.52 0.15
C PRO A 73 20.25 6.56 1.64
N ASP A 74 19.81 7.71 2.16
CA ASP A 74 19.47 7.87 3.58
C ASP A 74 18.13 7.19 3.88
N GLU A 75 17.15 7.33 2.98
CA GLU A 75 15.86 6.65 3.05
C GLU A 75 16.01 5.12 2.96
N GLN A 76 16.87 4.63 2.06
CA GLN A 76 17.14 3.21 1.94
C GLN A 76 17.85 2.68 3.19
N ALA A 77 18.85 3.39 3.72
CA ALA A 77 19.53 3.00 4.94
C ALA A 77 18.59 2.97 6.15
N TRP A 78 17.64 3.91 6.23
CA TRP A 78 16.59 3.87 7.25
C TRP A 78 15.70 2.65 7.12
N LEU A 79 15.25 2.31 5.91
CA LEU A 79 14.40 1.14 5.68
C LEU A 79 15.13 -0.17 6.03
N ASP A 80 16.42 -0.26 5.72
CA ASP A 80 17.25 -1.42 6.07
C ASP A 80 17.39 -1.58 7.60
N ALA A 81 17.49 -0.47 8.33
CA ALA A 81 17.52 -0.46 9.80
C ALA A 81 16.14 -0.67 10.45
N CYS A 82 15.07 -0.31 9.73
CA CYS A 82 13.68 -0.36 10.19
C CYS A 82 12.81 -1.12 9.19
N PRO A 83 12.98 -2.44 9.05
CA PRO A 83 12.24 -3.22 8.08
C PRO A 83 10.74 -3.21 8.39
N PRO A 84 9.87 -3.17 7.37
CA PRO A 84 8.43 -3.11 7.58
C PRO A 84 7.89 -4.40 8.20
N ARG A 85 6.80 -4.25 8.94
CA ARG A 85 6.10 -5.37 9.57
C ARG A 85 5.45 -6.26 8.51
N ARG A 86 5.28 -7.54 8.87
CA ARG A 86 4.59 -8.52 8.04
C ARG A 86 3.42 -9.14 8.80
N GLY A 87 2.43 -9.58 8.03
CA GLY A 87 1.23 -10.23 8.55
C GLY A 87 0.16 -9.24 8.99
N PRO A 88 -0.97 -9.77 9.51
CA PRO A 88 -2.07 -8.95 10.00
C PRO A 88 -1.61 -8.02 11.13
N ASP A 89 -2.06 -6.77 11.11
CA ASP A 89 -1.86 -5.88 12.24
C ASP A 89 -2.81 -6.27 13.40
N PRO A 90 -2.31 -6.61 14.60
CA PRO A 90 -3.12 -6.99 15.75
C PRO A 90 -3.99 -5.85 16.32
N GLY A 91 -3.77 -4.61 15.87
CA GLY A 91 -4.62 -3.46 16.20
C GLY A 91 -5.61 -3.08 15.11
N ALA A 92 -5.70 -3.88 14.03
CA ALA A 92 -6.58 -3.59 12.92
C ALA A 92 -8.04 -3.95 13.19
#